data_AF-A0A1V4ING2-F1
#
_entry.id   AF-A0A1V4ING2-F1
#
_cell.length_a   1.000
_cell.length_b   1.000
_cell.length_c   1.000
_cell.angle_alpha   90.00
_cell.angle_beta   90.00
_cell.angle_gamma   90.00
#
_symmetry.space_group_name_H-M   'P 1'
#
loop_
_entity.id
_entity.type
_entity.pdbx_description
1 polymer ?
#
loop_
_entity_poly.entity_id
_entity_poly.type
_entity_poly.pdbx_seq_one_letter_code
_entity_poly.pdbx_strand_id
1 'polypeptide(L)'
;MFLMNTIISNDTTDKQFNFTINRFFKDNKIGYILKQCNFSKEKGFSCIKIFQYIFMLVFTGKNFFRTLESKKDTEFSKDVVYRFLNSPNFNWRKFLFLLSSSIIKNVIVPLTSKDRVNLLVVDDSIFSRSRSKSVELLARVRDHVEHKYVKGFRLLTLGWSDGNTFYLLLSLYFLLKRRRTEFVLKTRTLIKELMVPNSVRRLF
;
A
#
# COMPACT_ATOMS: atom_id res chain seq x y z
N MET A 1 28.91 -2.41 24.42
CA MET A 1 29.21 -1.59 23.23
C MET A 1 28.31 -2.07 22.10
N PHE A 2 27.15 -1.42 21.93
CA PHE A 2 26.20 -1.77 20.86
C PHE A 2 26.67 -1.14 19.55
N LEU A 3 26.91 -1.98 18.53
CA LEU A 3 27.17 -1.52 17.18
C LEU A 3 25.94 -0.79 16.65
N MET A 4 26.07 0.53 16.52
CA MET A 4 25.17 1.35 15.71
C MET A 4 25.35 0.93 14.25
N ASN A 5 24.39 0.20 13.70
CA ASN A 5 24.24 0.05 12.25
C ASN A 5 23.86 1.43 11.69
N THR A 6 24.85 2.25 11.40
CA THR A 6 24.73 3.39 10.49
C THR A 6 24.39 2.84 9.12
N ILE A 7 23.13 3.00 8.70
CA ILE A 7 22.75 2.85 7.29
C ILE A 7 23.44 4.02 6.57
N ILE A 8 24.66 3.78 6.09
CA ILE A 8 25.38 4.71 5.24
C ILE A 8 24.55 4.87 3.96
N SER A 9 24.04 6.07 3.74
CA SER A 9 23.46 6.45 2.45
C SER A 9 24.57 6.48 1.41
N ASN A 10 24.76 5.38 0.68
CA ASN A 10 25.59 5.38 -0.52
C ASN A 10 24.77 6.04 -1.63
N ASP A 11 25.10 7.28 -2.00
CA ASP A 11 24.45 8.04 -3.08
C ASP A 11 24.36 7.25 -4.41
N THR A 12 25.30 6.34 -4.64
CA THR A 12 25.32 5.42 -5.78
C THR A 12 24.16 4.43 -5.76
N THR A 13 23.85 3.86 -4.60
CA THR A 13 22.72 2.92 -4.40
C THR A 13 21.39 3.62 -4.60
N ASP A 14 21.25 4.85 -4.07
CA ASP A 14 20.02 5.65 -4.23
C ASP A 14 19.78 6.01 -5.71
N LYS A 15 20.83 6.32 -6.48
CA LYS A 15 20.72 6.58 -7.93
C LYS A 15 20.27 5.33 -8.71
N GLN A 16 20.82 4.16 -8.38
CA GLN A 16 20.45 2.90 -9.01
C GLN A 16 18.99 2.53 -8.71
N PHE A 17 18.54 2.68 -7.45
CA PHE A 17 17.14 2.46 -7.09
C PHE A 17 16.18 3.41 -7.82
N ASN A 18 16.53 4.69 -7.92
CA ASN A 18 15.74 5.66 -8.67
C ASN A 18 15.59 5.26 -10.15
N PHE A 19 16.67 4.80 -10.78
CA PHE A 19 16.60 4.31 -12.16
C PHE A 19 15.66 3.10 -12.30
N THR A 20 15.78 2.10 -11.42
CA THR A 20 14.93 0.91 -11.43
C THR A 20 13.45 1.25 -11.20
N ILE A 21 13.15 2.13 -10.25
CA ILE A 21 11.79 2.59 -9.97
C ILE A 21 11.23 3.34 -11.18
N ASN A 22 12.01 4.25 -11.78
CA ASN A 22 11.59 4.99 -12.96
C ASN A 22 11.28 4.06 -14.15
N ARG A 23 12.11 3.04 -14.36
CA ARG A 23 11.87 2.00 -15.37
C ARG A 23 10.58 1.24 -15.07
N PHE A 24 10.41 0.74 -13.84
CA PHE A 24 9.19 0.03 -13.42
C PHE A 24 7.92 0.86 -13.65
N PHE A 25 7.94 2.16 -13.32
CA PHE A 25 6.81 3.06 -13.52
C PHE A 25 6.45 3.27 -14.99
N LYS A 26 7.47 3.36 -15.86
CA LYS A 26 7.28 3.48 -17.31
C LYS A 26 6.75 2.18 -17.90
N ASP A 27 7.41 1.06 -17.60
CA ASP A 27 7.08 -0.27 -18.16
C ASP A 27 5.65 -0.68 -17.77
N ASN A 28 5.24 -0.39 -16.53
CA ASN A 28 3.89 -0.69 -16.03
C ASN A 28 2.87 0.44 -16.24
N LYS A 29 3.23 1.49 -16.99
CA LYS A 29 2.35 2.64 -17.32
C LYS A 29 1.64 3.22 -16.10
N ILE A 30 2.33 3.34 -14.96
CA ILE A 30 1.71 3.70 -13.68
C ILE A 30 1.02 5.07 -13.73
N GLY A 31 1.60 6.05 -14.43
CA GLY A 31 0.98 7.36 -14.62
C GLY A 31 -0.39 7.29 -15.30
N TYR A 32 -0.56 6.38 -16.26
CA TYR A 32 -1.84 6.16 -16.93
C TYR A 32 -2.88 5.53 -15.99
N ILE A 33 -2.47 4.51 -15.23
CA ILE A 33 -3.35 3.85 -14.24
C ILE A 33 -3.78 4.85 -13.15
N LEU A 34 -2.84 5.68 -12.66
CA LEU A 34 -3.14 6.76 -11.72
C LEU A 34 -4.22 7.69 -12.28
N LYS A 35 -4.11 8.14 -13.54
CA LYS A 35 -5.13 9.00 -14.17
C LYS A 35 -6.50 8.30 -14.23
N GLN A 36 -6.55 7.02 -14.60
CA GLN A 36 -7.78 6.23 -14.61
C GLN A 36 -8.42 6.04 -13.22
N CYS A 37 -7.63 6.22 -12.17
CA CYS A 37 -8.06 6.09 -10.77
C CYS A 37 -8.27 7.45 -10.09
N ASN A 38 -8.46 8.51 -10.89
CA ASN A 38 -8.75 9.86 -10.45
C ASN A 38 -7.61 10.54 -9.66
N PHE A 39 -6.36 10.12 -9.89
CA PHE A 39 -5.19 10.80 -9.35
C PHE A 39 -4.85 12.02 -10.19
N SER A 40 -5.71 13.03 -10.16
CA SER A 40 -5.53 14.32 -10.80
C SER A 40 -5.51 15.44 -9.76
N LYS A 41 -4.68 16.45 -10.00
CA LYS A 41 -4.59 17.67 -9.20
C LYS A 41 -4.57 18.86 -10.13
N GLU A 42 -5.26 19.93 -9.75
CA GLU A 42 -5.28 21.18 -10.53
C GLU A 42 -3.96 21.96 -10.42
N LYS A 43 -3.32 21.92 -9.25
CA LYS A 43 -2.11 22.71 -8.95
C LYS A 43 -1.10 21.94 -8.10
N GLY A 44 0.15 22.40 -8.17
CA GLY A 44 1.29 21.87 -7.40
C GLY A 44 1.93 20.64 -8.03
N PHE A 45 2.63 19.85 -7.21
CA PHE A 45 3.40 18.71 -7.70
C PHE A 45 2.54 17.61 -8.33
N SER A 46 3.08 17.03 -9.40
CA SER A 46 2.51 15.93 -10.15
C SER A 46 2.28 14.69 -9.28
N CYS A 47 1.12 14.05 -9.45
CA CYS A 47 0.74 12.84 -8.72
C CYS A 47 1.75 11.70 -8.90
N ILE A 48 2.28 11.50 -10.11
CA ILE A 48 3.25 10.43 -10.37
C ILE A 48 4.56 10.70 -9.61
N LYS A 49 5.04 11.95 -9.56
CA LYS A 49 6.25 12.32 -8.82
C LYS A 49 6.10 12.06 -7.32
N ILE A 50 4.98 12.50 -6.73
CA ILE A 50 4.69 12.27 -5.32
C ILE A 50 4.61 10.75 -5.05
N PHE A 51 3.95 10.01 -5.93
CA PHE A 51 3.81 8.56 -5.77
C PHE A 51 5.15 7.82 -5.92
N GLN A 52 5.99 8.21 -6.86
CA GLN A 52 7.35 7.67 -7.03
C GLN A 52 8.20 7.89 -5.77
N TYR A 53 8.14 9.09 -5.19
CA TYR A 53 8.85 9.40 -3.96
C TYR A 53 8.39 8.52 -2.80
N ILE A 54 7.07 8.38 -2.62
CA ILE A 54 6.49 7.50 -1.59
C ILE A 54 6.92 6.04 -1.82
N PHE A 55 6.86 5.57 -3.06
CA PHE A 55 7.27 4.22 -3.44
C PHE A 55 8.75 3.99 -3.10
N MET A 56 9.63 4.92 -3.46
CA MET A 56 11.06 4.86 -3.12
C MET A 56 11.31 4.78 -1.62
N LEU A 57 10.57 5.52 -0.79
CA LEU A 57 10.71 5.45 0.67
C LEU A 57 10.41 4.05 1.22
N VAL A 58 9.44 3.35 0.63
CA VAL A 58 9.11 1.96 1.04
C VAL A 58 10.29 1.02 0.76
N PHE A 59 10.87 1.07 -0.44
CA PHE A 59 11.97 0.16 -0.81
C PHE A 59 13.31 0.50 -0.17
N THR A 60 13.56 1.77 0.16
CA THR A 60 14.78 2.18 0.85
C THR A 60 14.69 2.00 2.37
N GLY A 61 13.51 1.65 2.91
CA GLY A 61 13.28 1.56 4.35
C GLY A 61 13.44 2.91 5.08
N LYS A 62 13.53 4.02 4.34
CA LYS A 62 13.76 5.35 4.89
C LYS A 62 12.49 5.82 5.61
N ASN A 63 12.66 6.24 6.86
CA ASN A 63 11.56 6.78 7.65
C ASN A 63 11.17 8.17 7.12
N PHE A 64 9.93 8.31 6.63
CA PHE A 64 9.44 9.54 6.01
C PHE A 64 9.67 10.79 6.88
N PHE A 65 9.42 10.67 8.18
CA PHE A 65 9.59 11.77 9.12
C PHE A 65 11.06 12.18 9.25
N ARG A 66 11.98 11.21 9.42
CA ARG A 66 13.42 11.48 9.48
C ARG A 66 13.98 12.03 8.17
N THR A 67 13.47 11.57 7.02
CA THR A 67 13.88 12.06 5.70
C THR A 67 13.48 13.51 5.46
N LEU A 68 12.38 13.97 6.06
CA LEU A 68 11.96 15.37 5.99
C LEU A 68 12.73 16.26 6.97
N GLU A 69 13.04 15.75 8.17
CA GLU A 69 13.82 16.49 9.18
C GLU A 69 15.27 16.71 8.76
N SER A 70 15.85 15.78 8.00
CA SER A 70 17.25 15.88 7.58
C SER A 70 17.52 17.03 6.60
N LYS A 71 16.48 17.75 6.11
CA LYS A 71 16.55 18.85 5.13
C LYS A 71 17.38 18.57 3.87
N LYS A 72 17.84 17.34 3.67
CA LYS A 72 18.54 16.91 2.48
C LYS A 72 17.52 16.67 1.37
N ASP A 73 17.47 17.60 0.43
CA ASP A 73 17.03 17.41 -0.96
C ASP A 73 15.66 16.72 -1.15
N THR A 74 14.66 17.09 -0.34
CA THR A 74 13.28 16.66 -0.62
C THR A 74 12.57 17.75 -1.42
N GLU A 75 12.17 17.43 -2.66
CA GLU A 75 11.44 18.34 -3.57
C GLU A 75 10.06 18.72 -2.99
N PHE A 76 9.53 17.95 -2.02
CA PHE A 76 8.18 18.11 -1.47
C PHE A 76 8.16 18.28 0.05
N SER A 77 7.28 19.14 0.55
CA SER A 77 6.99 19.22 1.98
C SER A 77 6.13 18.04 2.46
N LYS A 78 6.16 17.78 3.77
CA LYS A 78 5.35 16.77 4.45
C LYS A 78 3.86 16.83 4.08
N ASP A 79 3.33 18.05 4.00
CA ASP A 79 1.91 18.31 3.76
C ASP A 79 1.49 17.97 2.33
N VAL A 80 2.42 17.98 1.37
CA VAL A 80 2.15 17.52 0.01
C VAL A 80 1.85 16.02 0.01
N VAL A 81 2.67 15.23 0.70
CA VAL A 81 2.50 13.77 0.80
C VAL A 81 1.25 13.43 1.59
N TYR A 82 0.98 14.10 2.71
CA TYR A 82 -0.24 13.82 3.46
C TYR A 82 -1.51 14.20 2.70
N ARG A 83 -1.55 15.35 2.01
CA ARG A 83 -2.70 15.70 1.17
C ARG A 83 -2.90 14.68 0.05
N PHE A 84 -1.81 14.20 -0.56
CA PHE A 84 -1.87 13.16 -1.58
C PHE A 84 -2.47 11.85 -1.03
N LEU A 85 -1.95 11.34 0.09
CA LEU A 85 -2.42 10.08 0.70
C LEU A 85 -3.84 10.18 1.28
N ASN A 86 -4.25 11.37 1.71
CA ASN A 86 -5.56 11.60 2.32
C ASN A 86 -6.63 12.10 1.34
N SER A 87 -6.31 12.25 0.05
CA SER A 87 -7.27 12.73 -0.95
C SER A 87 -8.48 11.78 -1.03
N PRO A 88 -9.70 12.29 -0.79
CA PRO A 88 -10.91 11.48 -0.91
C PRO A 88 -11.25 11.12 -2.37
N ASN A 89 -10.70 11.88 -3.32
CA ASN A 89 -10.99 11.73 -4.74
C ASN A 89 -10.16 10.61 -5.39
N PHE A 90 -9.09 10.16 -4.72
CA PHE A 90 -8.18 9.14 -5.27
C PHE A 90 -8.71 7.73 -5.01
N ASN A 91 -8.98 7.00 -6.10
CA ASN A 91 -9.52 5.65 -6.01
C ASN A 91 -8.40 4.62 -5.88
N TRP A 92 -7.90 4.52 -4.66
CA TRP A 92 -6.87 3.57 -4.25
C TRP A 92 -7.22 2.09 -4.52
N ARG A 93 -8.50 1.70 -4.40
CA ARG A 93 -8.94 0.33 -4.70
C ARG A 93 -8.81 0.01 -6.18
N LYS A 94 -9.35 0.91 -7.02
CA LYS A 94 -9.26 0.78 -8.48
C LYS A 94 -7.80 0.78 -8.93
N PHE A 95 -6.96 1.61 -8.29
CA PHE A 95 -5.53 1.65 -8.58
C PHE A 95 -4.85 0.31 -8.31
N LEU A 96 -5.03 -0.27 -7.12
CA LEU A 96 -4.45 -1.56 -6.78
C LEU A 96 -4.94 -2.66 -7.73
N PHE A 97 -6.25 -2.70 -7.98
CA PHE A 97 -6.86 -3.69 -8.86
C PHE A 97 -6.32 -3.61 -10.30
N LEU A 98 -6.26 -2.40 -10.87
CA LEU A 98 -5.77 -2.18 -12.23
C LEU A 98 -4.26 -2.45 -12.34
N LEU A 99 -3.48 -2.03 -11.34
CA LEU A 99 -2.05 -2.29 -11.32
C LEU A 99 -1.76 -3.79 -11.26
N SER A 100 -2.37 -4.51 -10.32
CA SER A 100 -2.18 -5.95 -10.18
C SER A 100 -2.65 -6.69 -11.43
N SER A 101 -3.82 -6.34 -11.98
CA SER A 101 -4.33 -6.94 -13.22
C SER A 101 -3.38 -6.69 -14.41
N SER A 102 -2.82 -5.48 -14.51
CA SER A 102 -1.86 -5.12 -15.55
C SER A 102 -0.56 -5.94 -15.42
N ILE A 103 -0.03 -6.07 -14.20
CA ILE A 103 1.19 -6.86 -13.95
C ILE A 103 0.94 -8.34 -14.27
N ILE A 104 -0.15 -8.91 -13.77
CA ILE A 104 -0.51 -10.31 -14.03
C ILE A 104 -0.60 -10.54 -15.55
N LYS A 105 -1.37 -9.71 -16.26
CA LYS A 105 -1.61 -9.90 -17.69
C LYS A 105 -0.37 -9.67 -18.56
N ASN A 106 0.42 -8.63 -18.27
CA ASN A 106 1.48 -8.19 -19.16
C ASN A 106 2.86 -8.72 -18.78
N VAL A 107 3.05 -9.14 -17.53
CA VAL A 107 4.35 -9.63 -17.02
C VAL A 107 4.27 -11.11 -16.68
N ILE A 108 3.25 -11.55 -15.96
CA ILE A 108 3.24 -12.91 -15.39
C ILE A 108 2.74 -13.95 -16.39
N VAL A 109 1.57 -13.72 -16.99
CA VAL A 109 0.97 -14.65 -17.96
C VAL A 109 1.92 -14.99 -19.13
N PRO A 110 2.70 -14.06 -19.70
CA PRO A 110 3.68 -14.40 -20.73
C PRO A 110 4.85 -15.26 -20.26
N LEU A 111 5.13 -15.28 -18.96
CA LEU A 111 6.24 -16.04 -18.35
C LEU A 111 5.79 -17.41 -17.83
N THR A 112 4.51 -17.76 -17.96
CA THR A 112 3.93 -19.00 -17.43
C THR A 112 3.34 -19.86 -18.54
N SER A 113 3.26 -21.18 -18.32
CA SER A 113 2.65 -22.10 -19.29
C SER A 113 1.13 -21.99 -19.30
N LYS A 114 0.50 -22.32 -20.43
CA LYS A 114 -0.96 -22.31 -20.57
C LYS A 114 -1.66 -23.34 -19.68
N ASP A 115 -0.95 -24.39 -19.29
CA ASP A 115 -1.48 -25.47 -18.44
C ASP A 115 -1.49 -25.09 -16.94
N ARG A 116 -1.02 -23.89 -16.59
CA ARG A 116 -1.06 -23.39 -15.22
C ARG A 116 -2.49 -23.13 -14.77
N VAL A 117 -2.83 -23.69 -13.61
CA VAL A 117 -4.10 -23.42 -12.95
C VAL A 117 -4.04 -22.06 -12.27
N ASN A 118 -4.95 -21.18 -12.67
CA ASN A 118 -5.14 -19.88 -12.05
C ASN A 118 -6.27 -19.94 -11.01
N LEU A 119 -6.05 -19.33 -9.86
CA LEU A 119 -6.95 -19.37 -8.72
C LEU A 119 -7.23 -17.95 -8.22
N LEU A 120 -8.46 -17.73 -7.78
CA LEU A 120 -8.81 -16.57 -6.98
C LEU A 120 -8.93 -17.00 -5.53
N VAL A 121 -8.16 -16.37 -4.66
CA VAL A 121 -8.14 -16.65 -3.22
C VAL A 121 -8.88 -15.53 -2.52
N VAL A 122 -9.88 -15.89 -1.73
CA VAL A 122 -10.61 -14.98 -0.86
C VAL A 122 -10.36 -15.41 0.57
N ASP A 123 -9.76 -14.53 1.36
CA ASP A 123 -9.46 -14.80 2.77
C ASP A 123 -9.79 -13.59 3.64
N ASP A 124 -10.32 -13.84 4.84
CA ASP A 124 -10.57 -12.82 5.84
C ASP A 124 -9.53 -12.87 6.96
N SER A 125 -8.77 -11.79 7.12
CA SER A 125 -7.78 -11.66 8.18
C SER A 125 -8.21 -10.61 9.21
N ILE A 126 -7.67 -10.72 10.42
CA ILE A 126 -7.90 -9.71 11.47
C ILE A 126 -6.89 -8.59 11.32
N PHE A 127 -7.40 -7.37 11.21
CA PHE A 127 -6.57 -6.17 11.19
C PHE A 127 -6.65 -5.44 12.54
N SER A 128 -5.69 -5.76 13.42
CA SER A 128 -5.64 -5.24 14.79
C SER A 128 -5.24 -3.76 14.85
N ARG A 129 -5.95 -3.01 15.67
CA ARG A 129 -5.79 -1.57 15.96
C ARG A 129 -5.92 -1.27 17.44
N SER A 130 -5.42 -2.18 18.29
CA SER A 130 -5.54 -2.10 19.75
C SER A 130 -5.04 -0.80 20.37
N ARG A 131 -4.07 -0.11 19.73
CA ARG A 131 -3.49 1.15 20.21
C ARG A 131 -4.13 2.41 19.60
N SER A 132 -5.11 2.26 18.71
CA SER A 132 -5.79 3.38 18.06
C SER A 132 -6.86 3.99 18.96
N LYS A 133 -6.87 5.32 19.11
CA LYS A 133 -7.85 6.06 19.93
C LYS A 133 -9.02 6.60 19.12
N SER A 134 -8.77 7.14 17.92
CA SER A 134 -9.78 7.78 17.07
C SER A 134 -9.67 7.27 15.64
N VAL A 135 -10.29 6.12 15.35
CA VAL A 135 -10.37 5.57 13.99
C VAL A 135 -11.84 5.30 13.70
N GLU A 136 -12.32 5.84 12.58
CA GLU A 136 -13.69 5.59 12.10
C GLU A 136 -13.93 4.08 11.98
N LEU A 137 -15.10 3.63 12.44
CA LEU A 137 -15.54 2.24 12.35
C LEU A 137 -14.69 1.23 13.14
N LEU A 138 -13.85 1.67 14.08
CA LEU A 138 -13.12 0.77 14.98
C LEU A 138 -14.09 -0.01 15.88
N ALA A 139 -14.01 -1.35 15.87
CA ALA A 139 -14.83 -2.20 16.73
C ALA A 139 -14.02 -3.28 17.43
N ARG A 140 -14.61 -3.91 18.46
CA ARG A 140 -14.06 -5.12 19.07
C ARG A 140 -14.44 -6.31 18.18
N VAL A 141 -13.44 -6.97 17.62
CA VAL A 141 -13.57 -8.17 16.78
C VAL A 141 -13.01 -9.35 17.56
N ARG A 142 -13.69 -10.49 17.50
CA ARG A 142 -13.19 -11.75 18.06
C ARG A 142 -12.05 -12.27 17.19
N ASP A 143 -10.91 -12.50 17.80
CA ASP A 143 -9.81 -13.26 17.24
C ASP A 143 -10.01 -14.74 17.52
N HIS A 144 -10.15 -15.51 16.45
CA HIS A 144 -10.33 -16.95 16.53
C HIS A 144 -9.00 -17.69 16.67
N VAL A 145 -7.89 -17.10 16.22
CA VAL A 145 -6.56 -17.68 16.32
C VAL A 145 -6.05 -17.52 17.75
N GLU A 146 -6.05 -16.29 18.25
CA GLU A 146 -5.52 -16.01 19.60
C GLU A 146 -6.58 -16.14 20.71
N HIS A 147 -7.81 -16.53 20.36
CA HIS A 147 -8.93 -16.61 21.30
C HIS A 147 -9.08 -15.37 22.19
N LYS A 148 -8.86 -14.17 21.65
CA LYS A 148 -9.02 -12.88 22.36
C LYS A 148 -9.90 -11.89 21.60
N TYR A 149 -10.36 -10.82 22.25
CA TYR A 149 -11.06 -9.73 21.56
C TYR A 149 -10.09 -8.58 21.32
N VAL A 150 -9.90 -8.19 20.07
CA VAL A 150 -9.03 -7.07 19.69
C VAL A 150 -9.85 -5.90 19.16
N LYS A 151 -9.40 -4.66 19.39
CA LYS A 151 -9.97 -3.51 18.67
C LYS A 151 -9.39 -3.52 17.26
N GLY A 152 -10.20 -3.56 16.22
CA GLY A 152 -9.72 -3.70 14.85
C GLY A 152 -10.84 -3.83 13.82
N PHE A 153 -10.49 -4.43 12.69
CA PHE A 153 -11.39 -4.68 11.55
C PHE A 153 -11.25 -6.12 11.06
N ARG A 154 -12.26 -6.61 10.33
CA ARG A 154 -12.09 -7.78 9.45
C ARG A 154 -11.67 -7.29 8.07
N LEU A 155 -10.55 -7.82 7.60
CA LEU A 155 -9.96 -7.49 6.32
C LEU A 155 -10.23 -8.63 5.35
N LEU A 156 -11.14 -8.42 4.41
CA LEU A 156 -11.35 -9.33 3.30
C LEU A 156 -10.35 -9.02 2.20
N THR A 157 -9.54 -9.99 1.84
CA THR A 157 -8.56 -9.89 0.75
C THR A 157 -9.01 -10.75 -0.43
N LEU A 158 -8.83 -10.22 -1.63
CA LEU A 158 -8.97 -10.95 -2.87
C LEU A 158 -7.60 -10.95 -3.55
N GLY A 159 -7.07 -12.13 -3.80
CA GLY A 159 -5.82 -12.32 -4.53
C GLY A 159 -5.98 -13.27 -5.70
N TRP A 160 -5.05 -13.14 -6.65
CA TRP A 160 -4.88 -14.07 -7.76
C TRP A 160 -3.60 -14.86 -7.55
N SER A 161 -3.62 -16.15 -7.90
CA SER A 161 -2.46 -17.03 -7.84
C SER A 161 -2.41 -17.95 -9.05
N ASP A 162 -1.21 -18.26 -9.54
CA ASP A 162 -0.92 -19.28 -10.56
C ASP A 162 -0.32 -20.57 -9.95
N GLY A 163 -0.50 -20.74 -8.62
CA GLY A 163 0.08 -21.82 -7.84
C GLY A 163 1.53 -21.62 -7.40
N ASN A 164 2.24 -20.61 -7.91
CA ASN A 164 3.61 -20.28 -7.50
C ASN A 164 3.77 -18.84 -7.01
N THR A 165 3.03 -17.91 -7.60
CA THR A 165 3.05 -16.49 -7.29
C THR A 165 1.68 -16.05 -6.79
N PHE A 166 1.65 -15.11 -5.86
CA PHE A 166 0.42 -14.51 -5.35
C PHE A 166 0.42 -12.99 -5.54
N TYR A 167 -0.66 -12.47 -6.12
CA TYR A 167 -0.89 -11.04 -6.32
C TYR A 167 -2.18 -10.59 -5.65
N LEU A 168 -2.07 -9.59 -4.77
CA LEU A 168 -3.23 -8.97 -4.16
C LEU A 168 -3.98 -8.11 -5.20
N LEU A 169 -5.25 -8.43 -5.47
CA LEU A 169 -6.11 -7.68 -6.38
C LEU A 169 -6.87 -6.58 -5.64
N LEU A 170 -7.40 -6.90 -4.46
CA LEU A 170 -8.23 -5.99 -3.69
C LEU A 170 -8.16 -6.31 -2.20
N SER A 171 -8.30 -5.27 -1.38
CA SER A 171 -8.47 -5.40 0.06
C SER A 171 -9.61 -4.50 0.55
N LEU A 172 -10.54 -5.09 1.30
CA LEU A 172 -11.75 -4.45 1.78
C LEU A 172 -11.88 -4.64 3.28
N TYR A 173 -12.17 -3.56 4.01
CA TYR A 173 -12.54 -3.67 5.41
C TYR A 173 -14.05 -3.83 5.53
N PHE A 174 -14.43 -4.74 6.42
CA PHE A 174 -15.81 -4.91 6.83
C PHE A 174 -15.92 -4.98 8.35
N LEU A 175 -17.05 -4.50 8.86
CA LEU A 175 -17.53 -4.87 10.18
C LEU A 175 -18.62 -5.91 10.03
N LEU A 176 -18.41 -7.08 10.64
CA LEU A 176 -19.50 -7.98 10.96
C LEU A 176 -20.19 -7.46 12.23
N LYS A 177 -21.21 -6.61 12.07
CA LYS A 177 -22.10 -6.26 13.19
C LYS A 177 -23.23 -7.29 13.25
N ARG A 178 -23.10 -8.28 14.14
CA ARG A 178 -24.03 -9.43 14.32
C ARG A 178 -25.51 -9.06 14.61
N ARG A 179 -25.91 -7.77 14.67
CA ARG A 179 -27.29 -7.37 15.02
C ARG A 179 -28.05 -6.52 13.99
N ARG A 180 -27.46 -6.10 12.88
CA ARG A 180 -28.20 -5.53 11.73
C ARG A 180 -27.43 -5.81 10.46
N THR A 181 -28.12 -6.32 9.46
CA THR A 181 -27.68 -6.61 8.08
C THR A 181 -27.36 -5.31 7.32
N GLU A 182 -26.38 -4.54 7.79
CA GLU A 182 -25.84 -3.39 7.06
C GLU A 182 -24.33 -3.52 6.94
N PHE A 183 -23.87 -3.82 5.72
CA PHE A 183 -22.47 -3.89 5.35
C PHE A 183 -21.94 -2.46 5.12
N VAL A 184 -21.21 -1.90 6.10
CA VAL A 184 -20.53 -0.61 5.90
C VAL A 184 -19.11 -0.85 5.37
N LEU A 185 -18.93 -0.61 4.07
CA LEU A 185 -17.68 -0.76 3.33
C LEU A 185 -16.84 0.53 3.34
N LYS A 186 -15.67 0.58 3.99
CA LYS A 186 -14.80 1.78 3.96
C LYS A 186 -13.30 1.41 3.98
N THR A 187 -12.49 1.99 3.10
CA THR A 187 -11.08 1.57 2.82
C THR A 187 -10.02 2.65 2.95
N ARG A 188 -10.22 3.64 3.82
CA ARG A 188 -9.25 4.73 3.94
C ARG A 188 -7.89 4.33 4.55
N THR A 189 -7.74 3.13 5.11
CA THR A 189 -6.66 2.83 6.06
C THR A 189 -5.47 2.03 5.48
N LEU A 190 -5.66 1.14 4.50
CA LEU A 190 -4.62 0.14 4.14
C LEU A 190 -3.52 0.69 3.23
N ILE A 191 -3.89 1.52 2.24
CA ILE A 191 -2.89 2.08 1.33
C ILE A 191 -1.98 3.07 2.06
N LYS A 192 -2.51 3.80 3.04
CA LYS A 192 -1.70 4.69 3.90
C LYS A 192 -0.64 3.92 4.68
N GLU A 193 -0.91 2.67 5.04
CA GLU A 193 -0.02 1.86 5.90
C GLU A 193 0.95 1.00 5.11
N LEU A 194 0.58 0.56 3.90
CA LEU A 194 1.49 -0.06 2.94
C LEU A 194 2.49 0.96 2.33
N MET A 195 2.13 2.25 2.27
CA MET A 195 2.94 3.27 1.60
C MET A 195 3.63 4.28 2.53
N VAL A 196 3.29 4.37 3.82
CA VAL A 196 3.99 5.26 4.77
C VAL A 196 4.87 4.42 5.71
N PRO A 197 6.21 4.46 5.56
CA PRO A 197 7.17 3.61 6.28
C PRO A 197 7.10 3.72 7.82
N ASN A 198 6.55 4.82 8.34
CA ASN A 198 6.45 5.00 9.80
C ASN A 198 5.38 4.12 10.45
N SER A 199 4.57 3.45 9.62
CA SER A 199 3.61 2.42 10.01
C SER A 199 4.20 1.00 9.91
N VAL A 200 5.32 0.84 9.18
CA VAL A 200 5.92 -0.45 8.80
C VAL A 200 6.70 -1.12 9.95
N ARG A 201 6.92 -0.42 11.08
CA ARG A 201 7.33 -1.09 12.35
C ARG A 201 6.20 -1.90 13.02
N ARG A 202 5.09 -2.18 12.33
CA ARG A 202 3.95 -2.93 12.88
C ARG A 202 3.34 -3.92 11.89
N LEU A 203 4.16 -4.49 11.00
CA LEU A 203 3.77 -5.60 10.12
C LEU A 203 4.68 -6.83 10.26
N PHE A 204 5.57 -6.82 11.26
CA PHE A 204 6.19 -8.00 11.85
C PHE A 204 6.16 -7.81 13.37
#